data_AF-A0A259LGZ4-F1
#
_entry.id   AF-A0A259LGZ4-F1
#
_cell.length_a   1.000
_cell.length_b   1.000
_cell.length_c   1.000
_cell.angle_alpha   90.00
_cell.angle_beta   90.00
_cell.angle_gamma   90.00
#
_symmetry.space_group_name_H-M   'P 1'
#
loop_
_entity.id
_entity.type
_entity.pdbx_description
1 polymer ?
#
loop_
_entity_poly.entity_id
_entity_poly.type
_entity_poly.pdbx_seq_one_letter_code
_entity_poly.pdbx_strand_id
1 'polypeptide(L)'
;NLPMPHGSSEEVFFQKLEEALTAIRLYQPDVLILTLGFDIYKNDPQAKVSVSSEGFCRLSTHIRQLGLPTLVVQEGGYDLDALSTNVQQFFKGLEG
;
A
#
# COMPACT_ATOMS: atom_id res chain seq x y z
N ASN A 1 -4.52 8.86 12.00
CA ASN A 1 -4.35 9.59 10.73
C ASN A 1 -2.89 9.89 10.51
N LEU A 2 -2.38 9.57 9.31
CA LEU A 2 -0.98 9.72 8.94
C LEU A 2 -0.89 10.52 7.63
N PRO A 3 -1.15 11.85 7.65
CA PRO A 3 -1.12 12.66 6.44
C PRO A 3 0.31 12.80 5.89
N MET A 4 0.40 13.04 4.60
CA MET A 4 1.65 13.32 3.88
C MET A 4 1.52 14.67 3.15
N PRO A 5 2.60 15.46 3.06
CA PRO A 5 2.63 16.62 2.16
C PRO A 5 2.35 16.23 0.70
N HIS A 6 1.74 17.12 -0.09
CA HIS A 6 1.58 16.88 -1.52
C HIS A 6 2.95 16.84 -2.22
N GLY A 7 3.10 15.91 -3.17
CA GLY A 7 4.37 15.68 -3.87
C GLY A 7 5.36 14.84 -3.05
N SER A 8 4.89 14.14 -2.02
CA SER A 8 5.74 13.27 -1.20
C SER A 8 6.41 12.17 -2.02
N SER A 9 7.65 11.86 -1.67
CA SER A 9 8.37 10.73 -2.27
C SER A 9 7.80 9.40 -1.78
N GLU A 10 8.17 8.32 -2.49
CA GLU A 10 7.90 6.95 -2.04
C GLU A 10 8.48 6.68 -0.64
N GLU A 11 9.62 7.28 -0.29
CA GLU A 11 10.21 7.09 1.03
C GLU A 11 9.35 7.65 2.16
N VAL A 12 8.73 8.81 1.94
CA VAL A 12 7.77 9.39 2.91
C VAL A 12 6.56 8.48 3.07
N PHE A 13 6.08 7.86 1.99
CA PHE A 13 5.01 6.86 2.08
C PHE A 13 5.39 5.69 2.98
N PHE A 14 6.58 5.12 2.78
CA PHE A 14 7.03 3.98 3.59
C PHE A 14 7.34 4.35 5.04
N GLN A 15 7.76 5.58 5.33
CA GLN A 15 7.85 6.07 6.71
C GLN A 15 6.47 6.07 7.39
N LYS A 16 5.42 6.51 6.69
CA LYS A 16 4.04 6.45 7.21
C LYS A 16 3.52 5.02 7.29
N LEU A 17 3.89 4.14 6.37
CA LEU A 17 3.56 2.73 6.48
C LEU A 17 4.17 2.11 7.74
N GLU A 18 5.44 2.38 8.06
CA GLU A 18 6.06 1.86 9.28
C GLU A 18 5.41 2.38 10.58
N GLU A 19 4.98 3.65 10.61
CA GLU A 19 4.16 4.20 11.69
C GLU A 19 2.84 3.42 11.84
N ALA A 20 2.16 3.12 10.73
CA ALA A 20 0.91 2.34 10.73
C ALA A 20 1.13 0.88 11.18
N LEU A 21 2.16 0.20 10.65
CA LEU A 21 2.50 -1.17 11.02
C LEU A 21 2.84 -1.29 12.51
N THR A 22 3.51 -0.28 13.06
CA THR A 22 3.81 -0.23 14.50
C THR A 22 2.53 -0.12 15.32
N ALA A 23 1.59 0.73 14.92
CA ALA A 23 0.29 0.84 15.57
C ALA A 23 -0.50 -0.49 15.49
N ILE A 24 -0.50 -1.15 14.34
CA ILE A 24 -1.17 -2.47 14.16
C ILE A 24 -0.55 -3.53 15.09
N ARG A 25 0.78 -3.62 15.16
CA ARG A 25 1.48 -4.56 16.06
C ARG A 25 1.16 -4.31 17.53
N LEU A 26 1.07 -3.04 17.94
CA LEU A 26 0.69 -2.68 19.32
C LEU A 26 -0.78 -2.97 19.62
N TYR A 27 -1.65 -2.87 18.64
CA TYR A 27 -3.08 -3.15 18.79
C TYR A 27 -3.40 -4.65 18.87
N GLN A 28 -2.57 -5.50 18.23
CA GLN A 28 -2.75 -6.96 18.19
C GLN A 28 -4.11 -7.43 17.66
N PRO A 29 -4.50 -7.04 16.42
CA PRO A 29 -5.77 -7.49 15.86
C PRO A 29 -5.72 -8.98 15.49
N ASP A 30 -6.87 -9.65 15.54
CA ASP A 30 -7.01 -11.04 15.06
C ASP A 30 -7.07 -11.14 13.52
N VAL A 31 -7.53 -10.08 12.84
CA VAL A 31 -7.72 -9.99 11.38
C VAL A 31 -7.40 -8.58 10.91
N LEU A 32 -6.83 -8.46 9.70
CA LEU A 32 -6.61 -7.19 9.02
C LEU A 32 -7.61 -7.01 7.87
N ILE A 33 -8.25 -5.84 7.80
CA ILE A 33 -8.96 -5.38 6.59
C ILE A 33 -8.09 -4.30 5.94
N LEU A 34 -7.58 -4.59 4.74
CA LEU A 34 -6.77 -3.67 3.95
C LEU A 34 -7.62 -3.08 2.82
N THR A 35 -8.04 -1.82 2.98
CA THR A 35 -8.62 -1.02 1.90
C THR A 35 -7.51 -0.56 0.96
N LEU A 36 -7.45 -1.12 -0.24
CA LEU A 36 -6.35 -0.96 -1.20
C LEU A 36 -6.76 -0.01 -2.34
N GLY A 37 -6.17 1.18 -2.35
CA GLY A 37 -6.19 2.10 -3.50
C GLY A 37 -4.87 2.04 -4.27
N PHE A 38 -4.96 1.99 -5.61
CA PHE A 38 -3.81 2.10 -6.51
C PHE A 38 -3.51 3.54 -6.95
N ASP A 39 -4.31 4.50 -6.49
CA ASP A 39 -4.20 5.94 -6.78
C ASP A 39 -3.03 6.65 -6.06
N ILE A 40 -2.25 5.91 -5.28
CA ILE A 40 -0.92 6.33 -4.79
C ILE A 40 0.19 6.13 -5.82
N TYR A 41 -0.10 5.47 -6.95
CA TYR A 41 0.87 5.24 -8.02
C TYR A 41 1.36 6.56 -8.63
N LYS A 42 2.67 6.68 -8.83
CA LYS A 42 3.34 7.94 -9.24
C LYS A 42 2.78 8.61 -10.49
N ASN A 43 2.15 7.87 -11.39
CA ASN A 43 1.56 8.40 -12.62
C ASN A 43 0.02 8.48 -12.58
N ASP A 44 -0.62 8.04 -11.49
CA ASP A 44 -2.07 8.14 -11.36
C ASP A 44 -2.51 9.63 -11.37
N PRO A 45 -3.56 10.00 -12.11
CA PRO A 45 -4.02 11.39 -12.18
C PRO A 45 -4.41 11.99 -10.83
N GLN A 46 -4.73 11.18 -9.83
CA GLN A 46 -5.09 11.65 -8.48
C GLN A 46 -3.91 11.66 -7.51
N ALA A 47 -2.76 11.10 -7.88
CA ALA A 47 -1.64 10.90 -6.98
C ALA A 47 -1.14 12.21 -6.36
N LYS A 48 -0.93 12.17 -5.04
CA LYS A 48 -0.23 13.21 -4.25
C LYS A 48 1.06 12.70 -3.63
N VAL A 49 1.41 11.46 -3.91
CA VAL A 49 2.61 10.74 -3.48
C VAL A 49 3.12 9.90 -4.65
N SER A 50 4.42 9.62 -4.70
CA SER A 50 5.03 8.98 -5.88
C SER A 50 5.42 7.51 -5.65
N VAL A 51 4.46 6.63 -5.35
CA VAL A 51 4.73 5.18 -5.17
C VAL A 51 4.94 4.50 -6.53
N SER A 52 5.98 3.69 -6.64
CA SER A 52 6.30 2.92 -7.84
C SER A 52 5.49 1.62 -7.93
N SER A 53 5.55 0.94 -9.09
CA SER A 53 4.93 -0.38 -9.23
C SER A 53 5.59 -1.39 -8.28
N GLU A 54 6.92 -1.35 -8.15
CA GLU A 54 7.70 -2.14 -7.19
C GLU A 54 7.35 -1.77 -5.74
N GLY A 55 6.96 -0.51 -5.50
CA GLY A 55 6.44 -0.03 -4.23
C GLY A 55 5.21 -0.81 -3.77
N PHE A 56 4.29 -1.19 -4.66
CA PHE A 56 3.15 -2.03 -4.28
C PHE A 56 3.56 -3.42 -3.80
N CYS A 57 4.59 -4.03 -4.41
CA CYS A 57 5.16 -5.29 -3.95
C CYS A 57 5.81 -5.16 -2.57
N ARG A 58 6.56 -4.07 -2.35
CA ARG A 58 7.15 -3.77 -1.04
C ARG A 58 6.07 -3.56 0.03
N LEU A 59 5.02 -2.78 -0.27
CA LEU A 59 3.89 -2.53 0.61
C LEU A 59 3.26 -3.86 1.05
N SER A 60 2.88 -4.72 0.11
CA SER A 60 2.19 -5.96 0.43
C SER A 60 3.10 -6.99 1.11
N THR A 61 4.40 -6.97 0.85
CA THR A 61 5.38 -7.76 1.60
C THR A 61 5.38 -7.38 3.08
N HIS A 62 5.34 -6.08 3.41
CA HIS A 62 5.22 -5.64 4.80
C HIS A 62 3.89 -6.06 5.44
N ILE A 63 2.79 -6.00 4.69
CA ILE A 63 1.47 -6.46 5.18
C ILE A 63 1.50 -7.97 5.46
N ARG A 64 2.02 -8.79 4.54
CA ARG A 64 2.17 -10.24 4.71
C ARG A 64 2.96 -10.59 5.96
N GLN A 65 4.05 -9.87 6.22
CA GLN A 65 4.92 -10.09 7.38
C GLN A 65 4.24 -9.84 8.73
N LEU A 66 3.05 -9.21 8.77
CA LEU A 66 2.24 -9.15 9.98
C LEU A 66 1.72 -10.53 10.41
N GLY A 67 1.64 -11.51 9.49
CA GLY A 67 1.18 -12.86 9.78
C GLY A 67 -0.31 -12.95 10.10
N LEU A 68 -1.10 -11.94 9.71
CA LEU A 68 -2.52 -11.85 10.00
C LEU A 68 -3.38 -12.38 8.84
N PRO A 69 -4.49 -13.08 9.13
CA PRO A 69 -5.56 -13.25 8.15
C PRO A 69 -5.96 -11.88 7.61
N THR A 70 -5.86 -11.69 6.30
CA THR A 70 -6.02 -10.37 5.67
C THR A 70 -7.11 -10.43 4.60
N LEU A 71 -8.13 -9.58 4.74
CA LEU A 71 -9.10 -9.28 3.68
C LEU A 71 -8.65 -8.03 2.93
N VAL A 72 -8.36 -8.16 1.64
CA VAL A 72 -8.06 -7.02 0.76
C VAL A 72 -9.36 -6.57 0.09
N VAL A 73 -9.68 -5.28 0.23
CA VAL A 73 -10.86 -4.65 -0.38
C VAL A 73 -10.39 -3.62 -1.38
N GLN A 74 -10.81 -3.77 -2.64
CA GLN A 74 -10.46 -2.84 -3.72
C GLN A 74 -11.14 -1.49 -3.53
N GLU A 75 -10.36 -0.42 -3.64
CA GLU A 75 -10.82 0.98 -3.62
C GLU A 75 -10.41 1.69 -4.93
N GLY A 76 -9.74 2.85 -4.84
CA GLY A 76 -9.31 3.67 -5.98
C GLY A 76 -8.18 3.08 -6.82
N GLY A 77 -7.80 3.81 -7.87
CA GLY A 77 -6.85 3.40 -8.90
C GLY A 77 -7.39 3.70 -10.29
N TYR A 78 -6.79 4.67 -10.97
CA TYR A 78 -7.36 5.31 -12.16
C TYR A 78 -6.39 5.34 -13.35
N ASP A 79 -5.11 5.03 -13.15
CA ASP A 79 -4.19 4.68 -14.23
C ASP A 79 -4.47 3.27 -14.75
N LEU A 80 -5.33 3.16 -15.77
CA LEU A 80 -5.77 1.89 -16.34
C LEU A 80 -4.64 1.10 -17.02
N ASP A 81 -3.65 1.80 -17.59
CA ASP A 81 -2.53 1.17 -18.28
C ASP A 81 -1.60 0.48 -17.27
N ALA A 82 -1.36 1.12 -16.13
CA ALA A 82 -0.51 0.58 -15.07
C ALA A 82 -1.24 -0.36 -14.09
N LEU A 83 -2.58 -0.35 -14.05
CA LEU A 83 -3.37 -1.08 -13.06
C LEU A 83 -3.04 -2.57 -13.01
N SER A 84 -2.95 -3.22 -14.19
CA SER A 84 -2.60 -4.65 -14.28
C SER A 84 -1.23 -4.94 -13.64
N THR A 85 -0.22 -4.14 -13.94
CA THR A 85 1.13 -4.29 -13.37
C THR A 85 1.13 -4.03 -11.88
N ASN A 86 0.44 -2.99 -11.40
CA ASN A 86 0.39 -2.65 -9.98
C ASN A 86 -0.32 -3.72 -9.15
N VAL A 87 -1.41 -4.29 -9.68
CA VAL A 87 -2.10 -5.45 -9.07
C VAL A 87 -1.18 -6.66 -8.99
N GLN A 88 -0.48 -7.00 -10.08
CA GLN A 88 0.48 -8.11 -10.09
C GLN A 88 1.61 -7.92 -9.08
N GLN A 89 2.16 -6.71 -8.98
CA GLN A 89 3.20 -6.39 -8.00
C GLN A 89 2.67 -6.50 -6.57
N PHE A 90 1.47 -5.99 -6.31
CA PHE A 90 0.83 -6.13 -5.01
C PHE A 90 0.66 -7.61 -4.62
N PHE A 91 0.05 -8.45 -5.46
CA PHE A 91 -0.15 -9.86 -5.12
C PHE A 91 1.17 -10.64 -5.04
N LYS A 92 2.17 -10.31 -5.86
CA LYS A 92 3.51 -10.90 -5.76
C LYS A 92 4.12 -10.73 -4.37
N GLY A 93 4.00 -9.55 -3.76
CA GLY A 93 4.47 -9.33 -2.39
C GLY A 93 3.56 -9.96 -1.32
N LEU A 94 2.25 -10.02 -1.55
CA LEU A 94 1.30 -10.58 -0.60
C LEU A 94 1.38 -12.11 -0.49
N GLU A 95 1.64 -12.79 -1.62
CA GLU A 95 1.60 -14.26 -1.72
C GLU A 95 2.96 -14.96 -1.57
N GLY A 96 4.08 -14.23 -1.71
CA GLY A 96 5.41 -14.86 -1.72
C GLY A 96 5.98 -15.22 -0.35
#